data_AF-A0A1G4IWX7-F1
#
_entry.id   AF-A0A1G4IWX7-F1
#
_cell.length_a   1.000
_cell.length_b   1.000
_cell.length_c   1.000
_cell.angle_alpha   90.00
_cell.angle_beta   90.00
_cell.angle_gamma   90.00
#
_symmetry.space_group_name_H-M   'P 1'
#
loop_
_entity.id
_entity.type
_entity.pdbx_description
1 polymer ?
#
loop_
_entity_poly.entity_id
_entity_poly.type
_entity_poly.pdbx_seq_one_letter_code
_entity_poly.pdbx_strand_id
1 'polypeptide(L)'
;MTSIEDIKRLVLKPFQNHRQLSIKEADTISLEVLDLLSQSDCKDRQTLEYLANFLTIETYHDLIEERNLNKKCGYPTCTRSQNRVRDPYGGNTIATRFLQENNPYAYLSHYCSKFHYRCSQFYEVQLTDEALFVRIGVHLDDEVQGNSPPKLQKISLLEELIQGEDLAQEDLISIVSGIGQLHIKSDEALGGDDKEELEKDLSEWLSEVKIVENKDPHPMGDLFKDES
;
A
#
# COMPACT_ATOMS: atom_id res chain seq x y z
N MET A 1 12.05 12.98 5.18
CA MET A 1 11.74 11.73 4.47
C MET A 1 12.19 10.60 5.36
N THR A 2 11.37 9.58 5.51
CA THR A 2 11.55 8.51 6.49
C THR A 2 12.07 7.27 5.79
N SER A 3 13.12 6.65 6.36
CA SER A 3 13.64 5.36 5.92
C SER A 3 13.26 4.24 6.89
N ILE A 4 13.51 2.98 6.49
CA ILE A 4 13.37 1.80 7.36
C ILE A 4 14.20 1.96 8.65
N GLU A 5 15.43 2.48 8.54
CA GLU A 5 16.32 2.70 9.69
C GLU A 5 15.74 3.73 10.66
N ASP A 6 15.06 4.76 10.16
CA ASP A 6 14.38 5.75 10.99
C ASP A 6 13.21 5.12 11.76
N ILE A 7 12.41 4.27 11.11
CA ILE A 7 11.30 3.54 11.75
C ILE A 7 11.84 2.62 12.86
N LYS A 8 12.87 1.83 12.57
CA LYS A 8 13.51 0.95 13.54
C LYS A 8 14.03 1.73 14.75
N ARG A 9 14.68 2.87 14.52
CA ARG A 9 15.29 3.70 15.56
C ARG A 9 14.26 4.46 16.40
N LEU A 10 13.26 5.06 15.77
CA LEU A 10 12.32 5.97 16.42
C LEU A 10 11.14 5.22 17.04
N VAL A 11 10.63 4.19 16.36
CA VAL A 11 9.42 3.47 16.77
C VAL A 11 9.74 2.14 17.44
N LEU A 12 10.56 1.29 16.79
CA LEU A 12 10.66 -0.13 17.19
C LEU A 12 11.69 -0.42 18.29
N LYS A 13 12.66 0.48 18.50
CA LYS A 13 13.77 0.31 19.46
C LYS A 13 13.33 -0.11 20.88
N PRO A 14 12.23 0.40 21.47
CA PRO A 14 11.82 0.00 22.82
C PRO A 14 11.30 -1.45 22.92
N PHE A 15 10.83 -2.03 21.81
CA PHE A 15 10.06 -3.28 21.79
C PHE A 15 10.90 -4.52 21.43
N GLN A 16 12.22 -4.38 21.35
CA GLN A 16 13.14 -5.46 20.92
C GLN A 16 13.30 -6.60 21.93
N ASN A 17 12.83 -6.44 23.17
CA ASN A 17 13.10 -7.38 24.26
C ASN A 17 12.13 -8.57 24.33
N HIS A 18 11.04 -8.57 23.56
CA HIS A 18 10.03 -9.62 23.59
C HIS A 18 9.60 -10.03 22.18
N ARG A 19 9.26 -11.31 21.99
CA ARG A 19 8.83 -11.85 20.69
C ARG A 19 7.39 -11.51 20.31
N GLN A 20 6.53 -11.27 21.30
CA GLN A 20 5.12 -11.00 21.09
C GLN A 20 4.78 -9.66 21.74
N LEU A 21 4.12 -8.79 20.96
CA LEU A 21 3.63 -7.50 21.44
C LEU A 21 2.37 -7.72 22.29
N SER A 22 2.26 -6.97 23.38
CA SER A 22 0.95 -6.75 24.00
C SER A 22 0.09 -5.82 23.14
N ILE A 23 -1.23 -5.83 23.38
CA ILE A 23 -2.18 -4.95 22.67
C ILE A 23 -1.75 -3.48 22.79
N LYS A 24 -1.35 -3.05 23.99
CA LYS A 24 -0.91 -1.66 24.22
C LYS A 24 0.34 -1.28 23.45
N GLU A 25 1.30 -2.20 23.34
CA GLU A 25 2.56 -1.96 22.62
C GLU A 25 2.29 -1.90 21.12
N ALA A 26 1.44 -2.79 20.59
CA ALA A 26 1.01 -2.74 19.21
C ALA A 26 0.28 -1.42 18.88
N ASP A 27 -0.68 -0.99 19.71
CA ASP A 27 -1.38 0.28 19.53
C ASP A 27 -0.41 1.47 19.55
N THR A 28 0.58 1.44 20.45
CA THR A 28 1.62 2.48 20.53
C THR A 28 2.44 2.52 19.24
N ILE A 29 2.88 1.36 18.73
CA ILE A 29 3.63 1.29 17.46
C ILE A 29 2.78 1.83 16.31
N SER A 30 1.52 1.45 16.20
CA SER A 30 0.62 1.94 15.14
C SER A 30 0.47 3.47 15.19
N LEU A 31 0.28 4.06 16.37
CA LEU A 31 0.16 5.51 16.54
C LEU A 31 1.46 6.25 16.21
N GLU A 32 2.61 5.72 16.63
CA GLU A 32 3.92 6.32 16.33
C GLU A 32 4.26 6.24 14.83
N VAL A 33 3.91 5.14 14.16
CA VAL A 33 4.03 5.02 12.69
C VAL A 33 3.13 6.04 12.00
N LEU A 34 1.87 6.17 12.43
CA LEU A 34 0.92 7.14 11.90
C LEU A 34 1.43 8.58 12.06
N ASP A 35 1.88 8.96 13.25
CA ASP A 35 2.39 10.31 13.50
C ASP A 35 3.61 10.60 12.62
N LEU A 36 4.57 9.67 12.57
CA LEU A 36 5.77 9.80 11.74
C LEU A 36 5.41 10.00 10.27
N LEU A 37 4.51 9.19 9.71
CA LEU A 37 4.14 9.24 8.30
C LEU A 37 3.11 10.33 7.98
N SER A 38 2.39 10.86 8.96
CA SER A 38 1.49 12.00 8.73
C SER A 38 2.29 13.28 8.41
N GLN A 39 3.46 13.44 9.05
CA GLN A 39 4.32 14.63 8.93
C GLN A 39 5.43 14.47 7.89
N SER A 40 5.93 13.25 7.70
CA SER A 40 7.02 12.94 6.77
C SER A 40 6.51 12.24 5.51
N ASP A 41 7.40 11.85 4.60
CA ASP A 41 7.09 11.06 3.39
C ASP A 41 8.10 9.92 3.32
N CYS A 42 7.71 8.77 2.77
CA CYS A 42 8.62 7.65 2.58
C CYS A 42 9.76 8.07 1.64
N LYS A 43 11.00 7.74 2.02
CA LYS A 43 12.19 8.07 1.24
C LYS A 43 12.28 7.24 -0.04
N ASP A 44 11.88 5.98 0.03
CA ASP A 44 12.04 4.98 -1.01
C ASP A 44 10.90 3.94 -0.97
N ARG A 45 10.73 3.22 -2.08
CA ARG A 45 9.68 2.20 -2.27
C ARG A 45 9.79 1.06 -1.26
N GLN A 46 11.01 0.61 -1.00
CA GLN A 46 11.32 -0.40 0.01
C GLN A 46 10.82 -0.02 1.41
N THR A 47 10.85 1.28 1.76
CA THR A 47 10.28 1.74 3.02
C THR A 47 8.75 1.57 3.04
N LEU A 48 8.05 1.83 1.93
CA LEU A 48 6.61 1.63 1.82
C LEU A 48 6.23 0.14 1.86
N GLU A 49 7.02 -0.72 1.22
CA GLU A 49 6.89 -2.18 1.31
C GLU A 49 7.04 -2.67 2.74
N TYR A 50 8.09 -2.21 3.44
CA TYR A 50 8.34 -2.55 4.83
C TYR A 50 7.18 -2.14 5.75
N LEU A 51 6.56 -0.99 5.50
CA LEU A 51 5.44 -0.47 6.27
C LEU A 51 4.17 -1.31 6.20
N ALA A 52 3.96 -2.10 5.14
CA ALA A 52 2.78 -2.97 5.05
C ALA A 52 2.72 -3.98 6.21
N ASN A 53 3.87 -4.33 6.79
CA ASN A 53 3.94 -5.21 7.94
C ASN A 53 3.35 -4.60 9.22
N PHE A 54 3.20 -3.28 9.29
CA PHE A 54 2.70 -2.55 10.46
C PHE A 54 1.30 -1.97 10.26
N LEU A 55 0.81 -1.96 9.02
CA LEU A 55 -0.47 -1.37 8.66
C LEU A 55 -1.54 -2.44 8.45
N THR A 56 -2.73 -2.15 8.94
CA THR A 56 -4.01 -2.72 8.49
C THR A 56 -4.68 -1.77 7.50
N ILE A 57 -5.73 -2.26 6.84
CA ILE A 57 -6.55 -1.45 5.92
C ILE A 57 -7.11 -0.23 6.65
N GLU A 58 -7.67 -0.43 7.84
CA GLU A 58 -8.20 0.67 8.68
C GLU A 58 -7.12 1.70 9.02
N THR A 59 -5.95 1.26 9.52
CA THR A 59 -4.87 2.20 9.84
C THR A 59 -4.31 2.91 8.62
N TYR A 60 -4.39 2.32 7.43
CA TYR A 60 -3.98 2.97 6.20
C TYR A 60 -4.97 4.06 5.76
N HIS A 61 -6.27 3.85 5.96
CA HIS A 61 -7.28 4.90 5.78
C HIS A 61 -7.06 6.06 6.74
N ASP A 62 -6.82 5.77 8.02
CA ASP A 62 -6.50 6.80 9.01
C ASP A 62 -5.24 7.59 8.61
N LEU A 63 -4.21 6.90 8.10
CA LEU A 63 -3.00 7.54 7.59
C LEU A 63 -3.31 8.51 6.44
N ILE A 64 -4.16 8.12 5.50
CA ILE A 64 -4.54 8.98 4.37
C ILE A 64 -5.21 10.26 4.89
N GLU A 65 -6.16 10.14 5.82
CA GLU A 65 -6.86 11.29 6.41
C GLU A 65 -5.90 12.20 7.18
N GLU A 66 -5.02 11.66 8.03
CA GLU A 66 -4.02 12.43 8.79
C GLU A 66 -3.03 13.14 7.88
N ARG A 67 -2.59 12.49 6.79
CA ARG A 67 -1.77 13.14 5.75
C ARG A 67 -2.53 14.27 5.07
N ASN A 68 -3.81 14.09 4.77
CA ASN A 68 -4.63 15.12 4.14
C ASN A 68 -4.86 16.33 5.06
N LEU A 69 -5.03 16.10 6.37
CA LEU A 69 -5.07 17.17 7.39
C LEU A 69 -3.77 17.99 7.37
N ASN A 70 -2.63 17.32 7.19
CA ASN A 70 -1.32 17.95 7.01
C ASN A 70 -1.06 18.50 5.59
N LYS A 71 -2.10 18.58 4.75
CA LYS A 71 -2.05 19.06 3.35
C LYS A 71 -1.07 18.28 2.48
N LYS A 72 -0.97 16.97 2.71
CA LYS A 72 -0.19 16.03 1.91
C LYS A 72 -1.10 15.09 1.14
N CYS A 73 -0.61 14.63 0.00
CA CYS A 73 -1.21 13.54 -0.76
C CYS A 73 -1.27 12.27 0.09
N GLY A 74 -2.39 11.55 0.03
CA GLY A 74 -2.62 10.33 0.81
C GLY A 74 -1.57 9.24 0.56
N TYR A 75 -1.03 9.15 -0.66
CA TYR A 75 0.02 8.18 -0.97
C TYR A 75 1.35 8.52 -0.25
N PRO A 76 1.89 7.64 0.62
CA PRO A 76 2.98 7.99 1.56
C PRO A 76 4.32 8.36 0.92
N THR A 77 4.60 7.93 -0.32
CA THR A 77 5.84 8.28 -1.04
C THR A 77 5.76 9.66 -1.71
N CYS A 78 4.57 10.26 -1.77
CA CYS A 78 4.35 11.53 -2.45
C CYS A 78 4.66 12.72 -1.54
N THR A 79 5.46 13.66 -2.04
CA THR A 79 5.80 14.93 -1.34
C THR A 79 4.86 16.09 -1.70
N ARG A 80 3.88 15.87 -2.58
CA ARG A 80 2.93 16.91 -3.02
C ARG A 80 1.71 16.94 -2.10
N SER A 81 0.96 18.04 -2.12
CA SER A 81 -0.37 18.11 -1.50
C SER A 81 -1.43 17.37 -2.32
N GLN A 82 -2.58 17.08 -1.69
CA GLN A 82 -3.79 16.76 -2.43
C GLN A 82 -4.15 17.89 -3.41
N ASN A 83 -4.82 17.56 -4.51
CA ASN A 83 -5.13 18.53 -5.55
C ASN A 83 -6.22 19.52 -5.10
N ARG A 84 -7.21 19.04 -4.34
CA ARG A 84 -8.29 19.83 -3.77
C ARG A 84 -8.26 19.72 -2.25
N VAL A 85 -7.69 20.72 -1.58
CA VAL A 85 -7.72 20.75 -0.11
C VAL A 85 -9.16 20.91 0.36
N ARG A 86 -9.65 19.95 1.14
CA ARG A 86 -10.97 19.94 1.75
C ARG A 86 -10.89 20.52 3.17
N ASP A 87 -11.94 21.24 3.57
CA ASP A 87 -12.18 21.53 4.97
C ASP A 87 -13.09 20.42 5.55
N PRO A 88 -12.60 19.56 6.45
CA PRO A 88 -13.41 18.51 7.06
C PRO A 88 -14.59 19.05 7.86
N TYR A 89 -14.48 20.29 8.35
CA TYR A 89 -15.47 20.96 9.22
C TYR A 89 -16.28 22.03 8.47
N GLY A 90 -15.99 22.25 7.19
CA GLY A 90 -16.61 23.28 6.36
C GLY A 90 -17.81 22.77 5.56
N GLY A 91 -18.96 23.43 5.72
CA GLY A 91 -20.16 23.20 4.89
C GLY A 91 -21.14 22.15 5.42
N ASN A 92 -22.17 21.85 4.63
CA ASN A 92 -23.16 20.82 4.96
C ASN A 92 -22.58 19.44 4.62
N THR A 93 -22.22 18.67 5.65
CA THR A 93 -21.57 17.35 5.56
C THR A 93 -22.32 16.36 4.68
N ILE A 94 -23.66 16.44 4.66
CA ILE A 94 -24.53 15.58 3.84
C ILE A 94 -24.39 15.94 2.35
N ALA A 95 -24.37 17.23 2.03
CA ALA A 95 -24.23 17.69 0.65
C ALA A 95 -22.84 17.37 0.09
N THR A 96 -21.79 17.52 0.91
CA THR A 96 -20.42 17.17 0.50
C THR A 96 -20.24 15.67 0.27
N ARG A 97 -20.86 14.82 1.11
CA ARG A 97 -20.80 13.37 0.95
C ARG A 97 -21.54 12.89 -0.30
N PHE A 98 -22.74 13.41 -0.55
CA PHE A 98 -23.51 13.09 -1.75
C PHE A 98 -22.79 13.54 -3.04
N LEU A 99 -22.08 14.68 -2.98
CA LEU A 99 -21.24 15.15 -4.08
C LEU A 99 -19.94 14.36 -4.25
N GLN A 100 -19.51 13.59 -3.24
CA GLN A 100 -18.33 12.71 -3.35
C GLN A 100 -18.71 11.37 -3.97
N GLU A 101 -19.79 10.75 -3.49
CA GLU A 101 -20.26 9.43 -3.96
C GLU A 101 -20.63 9.44 -5.46
N ASN A 102 -21.01 10.60 -6.02
CA ASN A 102 -21.43 10.73 -7.41
C ASN A 102 -20.42 11.48 -8.32
N ASN A 103 -19.20 11.74 -7.83
CA ASN A 103 -18.23 12.56 -8.56
C ASN A 103 -16.98 11.76 -8.92
N PRO A 104 -16.70 11.55 -10.21
CA PRO A 104 -15.51 10.82 -10.65
C PRO A 104 -14.21 11.50 -10.23
N TYR A 105 -14.24 12.77 -9.78
CA TYR A 105 -13.09 13.51 -9.29
C TYR A 105 -12.96 13.54 -7.75
N ALA A 106 -13.74 12.74 -7.02
CA ALA A 106 -13.71 12.71 -5.55
C ALA A 106 -12.31 12.42 -4.99
N TYR A 107 -11.55 11.54 -5.65
CA TYR A 107 -10.18 11.18 -5.27
C TYR A 107 -9.21 12.38 -5.21
N LEU A 108 -9.47 13.47 -5.94
CA LEU A 108 -8.62 14.67 -5.93
C LEU A 108 -8.61 15.38 -4.57
N SER A 109 -9.58 15.09 -3.71
CA SER A 109 -9.59 15.61 -2.34
C SER A 109 -8.60 14.91 -1.40
N HIS A 110 -8.18 13.69 -1.75
CA HIS A 110 -7.25 12.88 -0.97
C HIS A 110 -5.87 12.74 -1.63
N TYR A 111 -5.81 12.82 -2.96
CA TYR A 111 -4.61 12.56 -3.73
C TYR A 111 -4.27 13.72 -4.67
N CYS A 112 -3.01 13.79 -5.10
CA CYS A 112 -2.58 14.82 -6.06
C CYS A 112 -3.03 14.52 -7.50
N SER A 113 -3.23 13.24 -7.84
CA SER A 113 -3.54 12.76 -9.20
C SER A 113 -4.26 11.40 -9.18
N LYS A 114 -4.88 11.04 -10.32
CA LYS A 114 -5.49 9.71 -10.52
C LYS A 114 -4.45 8.59 -10.36
N PHE A 115 -3.21 8.83 -10.77
CA PHE A 115 -2.11 7.88 -10.62
C PHE A 115 -1.87 7.48 -9.16
N HIS A 116 -1.65 8.45 -8.25
CA HIS A 116 -1.46 8.13 -6.83
C HIS A 116 -2.70 7.59 -6.13
N TYR A 117 -3.89 7.94 -6.62
CA TYR A 117 -5.12 7.28 -6.18
C TYR A 117 -5.08 5.78 -6.51
N ARG A 118 -4.71 5.40 -7.73
CA ARG A 118 -4.57 3.99 -8.12
C ARG A 118 -3.43 3.28 -7.40
N CYS A 119 -2.25 3.89 -7.23
CA CYS A 119 -1.16 3.32 -6.45
C CYS A 119 -1.59 3.05 -4.99
N SER A 120 -2.30 4.00 -4.39
CA SER A 120 -2.81 3.88 -3.02
C SER A 120 -3.84 2.74 -2.90
N GLN A 121 -4.79 2.65 -3.82
CA GLN A 121 -5.77 1.54 -3.85
C GLN A 121 -5.09 0.18 -4.04
N PHE A 122 -4.11 0.12 -4.93
CA PHE A 122 -3.37 -1.12 -5.20
C PHE A 122 -2.56 -1.58 -3.98
N TYR A 123 -1.97 -0.64 -3.25
CA TYR A 123 -1.29 -0.92 -1.99
C TYR A 123 -2.27 -1.40 -0.91
N GLU A 124 -3.39 -0.70 -0.74
CA GLU A 124 -4.39 -0.96 0.30
C GLU A 124 -4.97 -2.37 0.22
N VAL A 125 -5.32 -2.85 -0.97
CA VAL A 125 -5.97 -4.16 -1.13
C VAL A 125 -5.05 -5.34 -0.81
N GLN A 126 -3.75 -5.10 -0.78
CA GLN A 126 -2.78 -6.11 -0.38
C GLN A 126 -2.65 -6.16 1.16
N LEU A 127 -2.99 -5.09 1.89
CA LEU A 127 -2.82 -5.04 3.34
C LEU A 127 -3.67 -6.09 4.07
N THR A 128 -3.11 -6.65 5.12
CA THR A 128 -3.80 -7.61 5.97
C THR A 128 -4.72 -6.90 6.96
N ASP A 129 -5.89 -7.49 7.20
CA ASP A 129 -6.84 -7.04 8.24
C ASP A 129 -6.48 -7.59 9.63
N GLU A 130 -5.43 -8.40 9.71
CA GLU A 130 -4.95 -8.96 10.98
C GLU A 130 -4.31 -7.87 11.84
N ALA A 131 -4.77 -7.76 13.08
CA ALA A 131 -4.24 -6.81 14.05
C ALA A 131 -2.74 -7.01 14.31
N LEU A 132 -2.02 -5.90 14.51
CA LEU A 132 -0.55 -5.91 14.62
C LEU A 132 -0.01 -6.83 15.73
N PHE A 133 -0.69 -6.92 16.88
CA PHE A 133 -0.23 -7.76 18.00
C PHE A 133 -0.24 -9.28 17.69
N VAL A 134 -0.98 -9.71 16.66
CA VAL A 134 -1.02 -11.10 16.20
C VAL A 134 0.19 -11.43 15.32
N ARG A 135 0.85 -10.42 14.73
CA ARG A 135 1.97 -10.55 13.81
C ARG A 135 3.28 -10.79 14.59
N ILE A 136 3.51 -12.05 14.97
CA ILE A 136 4.63 -12.43 15.85
C ILE A 136 5.99 -12.06 15.23
N GLY A 137 6.76 -11.25 15.95
CA GLY A 137 8.15 -10.92 15.63
C GLY A 137 8.35 -9.88 14.53
N VAL A 138 7.29 -9.29 13.97
CA VAL A 138 7.38 -8.26 12.92
C VAL A 138 8.15 -7.01 13.37
N HIS A 139 8.09 -6.67 14.65
CA HIS A 139 8.77 -5.52 15.23
C HIS A 139 10.25 -5.77 15.57
N LEU A 140 10.73 -7.02 15.49
CA LEU A 140 12.10 -7.37 15.86
C LEU A 140 13.09 -7.07 14.74
N ASP A 141 14.31 -6.69 15.09
CA ASP A 141 15.42 -6.59 14.14
C ASP A 141 15.98 -7.96 13.74
N ASP A 142 16.51 -8.04 12.52
CA ASP A 142 17.08 -9.27 11.93
C ASP A 142 18.20 -9.87 12.81
N GLU A 143 18.96 -9.01 13.52
CA GLU A 143 20.01 -9.41 14.46
C GLU A 143 19.48 -10.15 15.70
N VAL A 144 18.25 -9.87 16.12
CA VAL A 144 17.59 -10.47 17.30
C VAL A 144 16.86 -11.77 16.92
N GLN A 145 16.52 -11.94 15.63
CA GLN A 145 15.67 -13.02 15.14
C GLN A 145 16.38 -14.35 14.87
N GLY A 146 17.72 -14.38 14.73
CA GLY A 146 18.46 -15.61 14.44
C GLY A 146 18.04 -16.26 13.10
N ASN A 147 18.02 -17.60 13.05
CA ASN A 147 17.79 -18.38 11.80
C ASN A 147 16.32 -18.49 11.32
N SER A 148 15.35 -17.84 11.99
CA SER A 148 13.93 -17.91 11.58
C SER A 148 13.35 -16.50 11.47
N PRO A 149 13.56 -15.81 10.33
CA PRO A 149 12.94 -14.52 10.10
C PRO A 149 11.41 -14.66 10.12
N PRO A 150 10.67 -13.68 10.68
CA PRO A 150 9.22 -13.64 10.55
C PRO A 150 8.88 -13.57 9.07
N LYS A 151 7.77 -14.21 8.71
CA LYS A 151 7.27 -14.15 7.35
C LYS A 151 6.70 -12.74 7.13
N LEU A 152 7.57 -11.82 6.72
CA LEU A 152 7.16 -10.49 6.33
C LEU A 152 6.24 -10.59 5.12
N GLN A 153 5.23 -9.72 5.10
CA GLN A 153 4.33 -9.60 3.99
C GLN A 153 5.10 -9.02 2.81
N LYS A 154 5.19 -9.79 1.72
CA LYS A 154 5.68 -9.28 0.44
C LYS A 154 4.49 -8.61 -0.25
N ILE A 155 4.64 -7.33 -0.56
CA ILE A 155 3.68 -6.57 -1.33
C ILE A 155 4.38 -6.00 -2.56
N SER A 156 3.61 -5.72 -3.60
CA SER A 156 4.12 -5.15 -4.85
C SER A 156 3.54 -3.75 -5.02
N LEU A 157 4.31 -2.81 -5.56
CA LEU A 157 3.82 -1.46 -5.84
C LEU A 157 3.41 -1.31 -7.31
N LEU A 158 2.32 -0.58 -7.55
CA LEU A 158 1.77 -0.42 -8.90
C LEU A 158 2.76 0.24 -9.86
N GLU A 159 3.52 1.22 -9.39
CA GLU A 159 4.54 1.91 -10.18
C GLU A 159 5.71 1.02 -10.61
N GLU A 160 6.00 -0.06 -9.89
CA GLU A 160 7.06 -1.02 -10.26
C GLU A 160 6.58 -1.90 -11.42
N LEU A 161 5.31 -2.32 -11.34
CA LEU A 161 4.66 -3.10 -12.40
C LEU A 161 4.62 -2.34 -13.73
N ILE A 162 4.29 -1.04 -13.67
CA ILE A 162 4.21 -0.17 -14.85
C ILE A 162 5.61 0.10 -15.44
N GLN A 163 6.65 0.11 -14.61
CA GLN A 163 8.03 0.33 -15.06
C GLN A 163 8.67 -0.91 -15.68
N GLY A 164 8.01 -2.07 -15.63
CA GLY A 164 8.44 -3.29 -16.32
C GLY A 164 9.68 -3.95 -15.72
N GLU A 165 9.92 -3.74 -14.42
CA GLU A 165 10.86 -4.59 -13.70
C GLU A 165 10.28 -6.02 -13.65
N ASP A 166 11.12 -7.02 -13.95
CA ASP A 166 10.76 -8.41 -14.23
C ASP A 166 9.59 -8.94 -13.37
N LEU A 167 8.39 -8.94 -13.94
CA LEU A 167 7.17 -9.42 -13.29
C LEU A 167 7.30 -10.93 -13.06
N ALA A 168 7.53 -11.34 -11.81
CA ALA A 168 7.48 -12.75 -11.48
C ALA A 168 6.03 -13.26 -11.59
N GLN A 169 5.84 -14.55 -11.91
CA GLN A 169 4.51 -15.17 -11.97
C GLN A 169 3.70 -14.98 -10.67
N GLU A 170 4.38 -14.88 -9.53
CA GLU A 170 3.76 -14.63 -8.22
C GLU A 170 3.13 -13.23 -8.13
N ASP A 171 3.73 -12.23 -8.80
CA ASP A 171 3.23 -10.86 -8.84
C ASP A 171 1.94 -10.78 -9.69
N LEU A 172 1.85 -11.57 -10.76
CA LEU A 172 0.62 -11.67 -11.57
C LEU A 172 -0.56 -12.28 -10.80
N ILE A 173 -0.30 -13.26 -9.92
CA ILE A 173 -1.35 -13.89 -9.10
C ILE A 173 -1.84 -12.94 -8.01
N SER A 174 -0.94 -12.17 -7.40
CA SER A 174 -1.31 -11.14 -6.41
C SER A 174 -2.08 -9.98 -7.06
N ILE A 175 -1.76 -9.60 -8.31
CA ILE A 175 -2.54 -8.65 -9.12
C ILE A 175 -3.96 -9.16 -9.36
N VAL A 176 -4.13 -10.39 -9.86
CA VAL A 176 -5.46 -10.97 -10.14
C VAL A 176 -6.27 -11.13 -8.84
N SER A 177 -5.61 -11.47 -7.74
CA SER A 177 -6.26 -11.58 -6.42
C SER A 177 -6.64 -10.21 -5.85
N GLY A 178 -5.79 -9.19 -6.02
CA GLY A 178 -6.08 -7.81 -5.63
C GLY A 178 -7.24 -7.21 -6.42
N ILE A 179 -7.26 -7.41 -7.75
CA ILE A 179 -8.38 -7.06 -8.63
C ILE A 179 -9.65 -7.83 -8.22
N GLY A 180 -9.52 -9.13 -7.91
CA GLY A 180 -10.62 -9.96 -7.44
C GLY A 180 -11.19 -9.51 -6.08
N GLN A 181 -10.34 -9.05 -5.16
CA GLN A 181 -10.79 -8.53 -3.86
C GLN A 181 -11.38 -7.12 -3.96
N LEU A 182 -10.86 -6.28 -4.86
CA LEU A 182 -11.52 -5.04 -5.27
C LEU A 182 -12.94 -5.32 -5.80
N HIS A 183 -13.11 -6.43 -6.53
CA HIS A 183 -14.41 -6.89 -7.05
C HIS A 183 -15.39 -7.32 -5.95
N ILE A 184 -14.91 -7.79 -4.78
CA ILE A 184 -15.75 -8.32 -3.69
C ILE A 184 -16.09 -7.24 -2.65
N LYS A 185 -15.15 -6.36 -2.29
CA LYS A 185 -15.39 -5.30 -1.30
C LYS A 185 -16.27 -4.15 -1.84
N SER A 186 -16.38 -4.00 -3.16
CA SER A 186 -17.16 -2.94 -3.79
C SER A 186 -18.65 -3.26 -3.94
N ASP A 187 -19.07 -4.53 -3.80
CA ASP A 187 -20.48 -4.93 -3.87
C ASP A 187 -21.34 -4.32 -2.73
N GLU A 188 -20.72 -3.87 -1.63
CA GLU A 188 -21.43 -3.26 -0.50
C GLU A 188 -21.31 -1.73 -0.40
N ALA A 189 -20.44 -1.05 -1.19
CA ALA A 189 -20.12 0.36 -0.91
C ALA A 189 -19.90 1.34 -2.08
N LEU A 190 -19.75 0.94 -3.35
CA LEU A 190 -19.48 1.91 -4.43
C LEU A 190 -20.18 1.55 -5.75
N GLY A 191 -20.73 2.56 -6.44
CA GLY A 191 -21.48 2.43 -7.68
C GLY A 191 -20.66 1.85 -8.84
N GLY A 192 -21.32 1.05 -9.70
CA GLY A 192 -20.69 0.23 -10.75
C GLY A 192 -19.96 0.96 -11.88
N ASP A 193 -19.91 2.29 -11.91
CA ASP A 193 -19.26 3.08 -12.98
C ASP A 193 -17.72 3.14 -12.80
N ASP A 194 -17.25 3.24 -11.55
CA ASP A 194 -15.80 3.25 -11.23
C ASP A 194 -15.12 1.90 -11.48
N LYS A 195 -15.92 0.81 -11.50
CA LYS A 195 -15.51 -0.58 -11.73
C LYS A 195 -15.12 -0.82 -13.19
N GLU A 196 -15.98 -0.43 -14.12
CA GLU A 196 -15.73 -0.59 -15.55
C GLU A 196 -14.56 0.29 -16.01
N GLU A 197 -14.41 1.49 -15.43
CA GLU A 197 -13.29 2.38 -15.73
C GLU A 197 -11.96 1.82 -15.20
N LEU A 198 -11.92 1.26 -13.99
CA LEU A 198 -10.71 0.63 -13.44
C LEU A 198 -10.33 -0.64 -14.21
N GLU A 199 -11.29 -1.50 -14.54
CA GLU A 199 -11.04 -2.71 -15.33
C GLU A 199 -10.53 -2.36 -16.73
N LYS A 200 -11.07 -1.31 -17.34
CA LYS A 200 -10.61 -0.80 -18.63
C LYS A 200 -9.22 -0.19 -18.55
N ASP A 201 -8.95 0.64 -17.54
CA ASP A 201 -7.64 1.26 -17.29
C ASP A 201 -6.57 0.16 -17.09
N LEU A 202 -6.87 -0.87 -16.30
CA LEU A 202 -5.96 -1.99 -16.05
C LEU A 202 -5.78 -2.90 -17.28
N SER A 203 -6.85 -3.16 -18.03
CA SER A 203 -6.79 -3.94 -19.26
C SER A 203 -6.00 -3.21 -20.36
N GLU A 204 -6.18 -1.90 -20.46
CA GLU A 204 -5.38 -1.04 -21.34
C GLU A 204 -3.90 -1.06 -20.94
N TRP A 205 -3.58 -0.95 -19.66
CA TRP A 205 -2.20 -1.04 -19.18
C TRP A 205 -1.58 -2.44 -19.34
N LEU A 206 -2.33 -3.51 -19.09
CA LEU A 206 -1.87 -4.88 -19.32
C LEU A 206 -1.62 -5.16 -20.81
N SER A 207 -2.35 -4.48 -21.70
CA SER A 207 -2.12 -4.59 -23.15
C SER A 207 -0.82 -3.92 -23.62
N GLU A 208 -0.28 -2.98 -22.82
CA GLU A 208 1.03 -2.35 -23.06
C GLU A 208 2.21 -3.21 -22.58
N VAL A 209 1.96 -4.22 -21.73
CA VAL A 209 2.97 -5.17 -21.28
C VAL A 209 3.33 -6.11 -22.43
N LYS A 210 4.49 -5.86 -23.04
CA LYS A 210 5.01 -6.67 -24.14
C LYS A 210 5.57 -8.00 -23.62
N ILE A 211 4.74 -9.04 -23.66
CA ILE A 211 5.19 -10.42 -23.42
C ILE A 211 6.18 -10.80 -24.55
N VAL A 212 7.45 -10.99 -24.20
CA VAL A 212 8.47 -11.48 -25.15
C VAL A 212 8.50 -12.99 -25.03
N GLU A 213 7.94 -13.68 -26.03
CA GLU A 213 8.05 -15.13 -26.12
C GLU A 213 9.51 -15.53 -26.38
N ASN A 214 10.08 -16.33 -25.47
CA ASN A 214 11.41 -16.91 -25.67
C ASN A 214 11.30 -17.99 -26.76
N LYS A 215 11.99 -17.79 -27.89
CA LYS A 215 11.84 -18.61 -29.10
C LYS A 215 12.49 -19.99 -29.00
N ASP A 216 13.36 -20.20 -28.02
CA ASP A 216 13.99 -21.48 -27.70
C ASP A 216 13.87 -21.78 -26.21
N PRO A 217 12.69 -22.25 -25.74
CA PRO A 217 12.53 -22.64 -24.35
C PRO A 217 13.40 -23.87 -24.05
N HIS A 218 14.21 -23.79 -22.98
CA HIS A 218 15.02 -24.91 -22.54
C HIS A 218 14.10 -26.12 -22.22
N PRO A 219 14.43 -27.36 -22.66
CA PRO A 219 13.56 -28.52 -22.49
C PRO A 219 13.28 -28.91 -21.03
N MET A 220 14.01 -28.31 -20.07
CA MET A 220 13.78 -28.47 -18.63
C MET A 220 13.14 -27.25 -17.94
N GLY A 221 12.68 -26.25 -18.69
CA GLY A 221 12.02 -25.07 -18.13
C GLY A 221 12.95 -24.12 -17.35
N ASP A 222 12.37 -23.40 -16.40
CA ASP A 222 12.93 -22.32 -15.56
C ASP A 222 13.90 -22.78 -14.44
N LEU A 223 14.22 -24.08 -14.41
CA LEU A 223 15.15 -24.68 -13.44
C LEU A 223 16.59 -24.17 -13.56
N PHE A 224 16.95 -23.53 -14.67
CA PHE A 224 18.24 -22.91 -14.88
C PHE A 224 18.02 -21.43 -15.22
N LYS A 225 18.61 -20.53 -14.43
CA LYS A 225 18.74 -19.12 -14.83
C LYS A 225 19.64 -19.07 -16.06
N ASP A 226 19.21 -18.36 -17.09
CA ASP A 226 20.07 -18.02 -18.22
C ASP A 226 21.27 -17.23 -17.69
N GLU A 227 22.47 -17.83 -17.74
CA GLU A 227 23.71 -17.09 -17.49
C GLU A 227 24.02 -16.25 -18.73
N SER A 228 23.64 -14.97 -18.71
CA SER A 228 24.16 -13.92 -19.59
C SER A 228 23.95 -12.53 -19.00
#